data_AF-A0A2V9VGB0-F1
#
_entry.id   AF-A0A2V9VGB0-F1
#
_cell.length_a   1.000
_cell.length_b   1.000
_cell.length_c   1.000
_cell.angle_alpha   90.00
_cell.angle_beta   90.00
_cell.angle_gamma   90.00
#
_symmetry.space_group_name_H-M   'P 1'
#
loop_
_entity.id
_entity.type
_entity.pdbx_description
1 polymer ?
#
loop_
_entity_poly.entity_id
_entity_poly.type
_entity_poly.pdbx_seq_one_letter_code
_entity_poly.pdbx_strand_id
1 'polypeptide(L)'
;HPKNPQTALNGAPQMVEISRDGKRVYVTNSLYRTWDEQFYPDGIQGWMAKIDTGNGGMQLDSKFFLEVDKFRPHQVHLEGGDASSDSYCFS
;
A
#
# COMPACT_ATOMS: atom_id res chain seq x y z
N HIS A 1 -2.33 10.96 -5.82
CA HIS A 1 -1.11 10.20 -6.18
C HIS A 1 -0.34 10.98 -7.26
N PRO A 2 1.01 10.93 -7.38
CA PRO A 2 1.73 11.67 -8.43
C PRO A 2 1.25 11.40 -9.87
N LYS A 3 0.66 10.22 -10.12
CA LYS A 3 -0.01 9.87 -11.39
C LYS A 3 -1.19 10.78 -11.74
N ASN A 4 -1.89 11.32 -10.73
CA ASN A 4 -2.98 12.27 -10.89
C ASN A 4 -2.94 13.28 -9.73
N PRO A 5 -2.15 14.37 -9.84
CA PRO A 5 -1.90 15.30 -8.74
C PRO A 5 -3.08 16.24 -8.44
N GLN A 6 -4.03 16.38 -9.38
CA GLN A 6 -5.20 17.27 -9.22
C GLN A 6 -6.38 16.57 -8.53
N THR A 7 -6.32 15.25 -8.37
CA THR A 7 -7.36 14.47 -7.71
C THR A 7 -6.93 14.12 -6.29
N ALA A 8 -7.74 14.52 -5.31
CA ALA A 8 -7.56 14.13 -3.93
C ALA A 8 -7.63 12.60 -3.80
N LEU A 9 -6.69 12.02 -3.06
CA LEU A 9 -6.67 10.59 -2.81
C LEU A 9 -7.74 10.25 -1.77
N ASN A 10 -8.60 9.28 -2.06
CA ASN A 10 -9.61 8.80 -1.12
C ASN A 10 -8.98 7.82 -0.11
N GLY A 11 -9.30 7.94 1.17
CA GLY A 11 -8.66 7.12 2.20
C GLY A 11 -7.22 7.56 2.51
N ALA A 12 -6.49 6.71 3.23
CA ALA A 12 -5.09 6.92 3.59
C ALA A 12 -4.34 5.57 3.62
N PRO A 13 -2.99 5.55 3.56
CA PRO A 13 -2.22 4.32 3.71
C PRO A 13 -2.56 3.58 5.01
N GLN A 14 -2.70 2.26 4.93
CA GLN A 14 -3.01 1.37 6.05
C GLN A 14 -2.04 0.17 6.12
N MET A 15 -2.20 -0.88 5.30
CA MET A 15 -1.24 -1.99 5.30
C MET A 15 0.01 -1.57 4.55
N VAL A 16 1.14 -2.11 4.99
CA VAL A 16 2.48 -1.85 4.44
C VAL A 16 3.15 -3.20 4.23
N GLU A 17 3.70 -3.42 3.04
CA GLU A 17 4.50 -4.61 2.74
C GLU A 17 5.81 -4.23 2.06
N ILE A 18 6.91 -4.88 2.41
CA ILE A 18 8.26 -4.49 1.97
C ILE A 18 8.90 -5.63 1.18
N SER A 19 9.47 -5.31 0.02
CA SER A 19 10.23 -6.29 -0.75
C SER A 19 11.46 -6.78 0.00
N ARG A 20 11.87 -8.04 -0.23
CA ARG A 20 13.03 -8.65 0.44
C ARG A 20 14.35 -7.89 0.30
N ASP A 21 14.54 -7.17 -0.81
CA ASP A 21 15.71 -6.32 -1.04
C ASP A 21 15.60 -4.93 -0.37
N GLY A 22 14.49 -4.64 0.31
CA GLY A 22 14.23 -3.40 1.03
C GLY A 22 14.07 -2.16 0.16
N LYS A 23 13.92 -2.32 -1.17
CA LYS A 23 13.89 -1.22 -2.15
C LYS A 23 12.49 -0.74 -2.54
N ARG A 24 11.46 -1.52 -2.21
CA ARG A 24 10.06 -1.25 -2.59
C ARG A 24 9.17 -1.48 -1.40
N VAL A 25 8.29 -0.52 -1.15
CA VAL A 25 7.23 -0.60 -0.15
C VAL A 25 5.89 -0.49 -0.87
N TYR A 26 4.99 -1.43 -0.63
CA TYR A 26 3.63 -1.44 -1.16
C TYR A 26 2.65 -1.06 -0.06
N VAL A 27 1.74 -0.15 -0.37
CA VAL A 27 0.72 0.32 0.58
C VAL A 27 -0.67 0.16 0.02
N THR A 28 -1.61 -0.27 0.86
CA THR A 28 -3.06 -0.32 0.57
C THR A 28 -3.81 0.54 1.59
N ASN A 29 -5.12 0.73 1.42
CA ASN A 29 -5.83 1.81 2.12
C ASN A 29 -7.09 1.42 2.91
N SER A 30 -7.49 0.16 2.95
CA SER A 30 -8.63 -0.28 3.75
C SER A 30 -8.17 -0.96 5.03
N LEU A 31 -8.86 -0.69 6.14
CA LEU A 31 -8.61 -1.30 7.44
C LEU A 31 -9.61 -2.44 7.70
N TYR A 32 -10.87 -2.07 7.85
CA TYR A 32 -11.95 -2.99 8.18
C TYR A 32 -13.27 -2.30 7.85
N ARG A 33 -14.20 -3.01 7.21
CA ARG A 33 -15.35 -2.39 6.56
C ARG A 33 -16.12 -1.39 7.45
N THR A 34 -16.47 -1.81 8.66
CA THR A 34 -17.28 -0.97 9.56
C THR A 34 -16.50 0.21 10.14
N TRP A 35 -15.18 0.14 10.17
CA TRP A 35 -14.31 1.23 10.62
C TRP A 35 -14.05 2.20 9.48
N ASP A 36 -13.77 1.67 8.28
CA ASP A 36 -13.67 2.47 7.05
C ASP A 36 -14.91 3.36 6.87
N GLU A 37 -16.11 2.83 7.10
CA GLU A 37 -17.37 3.57 6.98
C GLU A 37 -17.56 4.63 8.08
N GLN A 38 -16.86 4.52 9.22
CA GLN A 38 -16.87 5.56 10.27
C GLN A 38 -15.90 6.70 9.95
N PHE A 39 -14.69 6.38 9.47
CA PHE A 39 -13.65 7.38 9.19
C PHE A 39 -13.79 8.01 7.79
N TYR A 40 -14.36 7.26 6.84
CA TYR A 40 -14.58 7.67 5.45
C TYR A 40 -16.06 7.41 5.09
N PRO A 41 -16.98 8.26 5.57
CA PRO A 41 -18.42 8.05 5.42
C PRO A 41 -18.91 8.09 3.97
N ASP A 42 -18.18 8.79 3.08
CA ASP A 42 -18.44 8.82 1.63
C ASP A 42 -17.96 7.55 0.91
N GLY A 43 -17.38 6.59 1.66
CA GLY A 43 -16.86 5.33 1.17
C GLY A 43 -15.36 5.36 0.86
N ILE A 44 -14.74 4.18 0.91
CA ILE A 44 -13.36 3.96 0.46
C ILE A 44 -13.35 3.43 -0.99
N GLN A 45 -12.56 4.08 -1.84
CA GLN A 45 -12.11 3.59 -3.14
C GLN A 45 -10.78 2.87 -2.93
N GLY A 46 -10.73 1.57 -3.20
CA GLY A 46 -9.56 0.74 -2.95
C GLY A 46 -8.39 1.09 -3.87
N TRP A 47 -7.19 1.20 -3.32
CA TRP A 47 -5.99 1.38 -4.12
C TRP A 47 -4.75 0.73 -3.51
N MET A 48 -3.73 0.56 -4.35
CA MET A 48 -2.37 0.22 -3.98
C MET A 48 -1.39 1.20 -4.63
N ALA A 49 -0.41 1.66 -3.87
CA ALA A 49 0.71 2.47 -4.35
C ALA A 49 2.05 1.82 -4.00
N LYS A 50 3.10 2.19 -4.73
CA LYS A 50 4.46 1.77 -4.46
C LYS A 50 5.31 2.99 -4.06
N ILE A 51 6.15 2.80 -3.06
CA ILE A 51 7.18 3.75 -2.63
C ILE A 51 8.53 3.08 -2.90
N ASP A 52 9.40 3.77 -3.62
CA ASP A 52 10.79 3.38 -3.78
C ASP A 52 11.60 3.92 -2.60
N THR A 53 12.47 3.08 -2.04
CA THR A 53 13.32 3.37 -0.89
C THR A 53 14.79 3.29 -1.28
N GLY A 54 15.62 4.17 -0.70
CA GLY A 54 17.06 4.14 -0.93
C GLY A 54 17.78 5.36 -0.33
N ASN A 55 19.05 5.20 0.04
CA ASN A 55 19.89 6.28 0.59
C ASN A 55 19.25 7.03 1.77
N GLY A 56 18.47 6.35 2.60
CA GLY A 56 17.74 6.95 3.74
C GLY A 56 16.49 7.76 3.36
N GLY A 57 16.12 7.78 2.08
CA GLY A 57 14.94 8.48 1.57
C GLY A 57 13.83 7.54 1.10
N MET A 58 12.67 8.14 0.86
CA MET A 58 11.47 7.49 0.31
C MET A 58 10.86 8.38 -0.76
N GLN A 59 10.43 7.79 -1.87
CA GLN A 59 9.75 8.50 -2.95
C GLN A 59 8.59 7.67 -3.48
N LEU A 60 7.42 8.30 -3.65
CA LEU A 60 6.28 7.67 -4.32
C LEU A 60 6.64 7.40 -5.79
N ASP A 61 6.44 6.16 -6.24
CA ASP A 61 6.62 5.80 -7.64
C ASP A 61 5.47 6.40 -8.46
N SER A 62 5.79 7.22 -9.45
CA SER A 62 4.78 7.92 -10.26
C SER A 62 4.05 7.04 -11.28
N LYS A 63 4.59 5.86 -11.58
CA LYS A 63 4.08 4.91 -12.57
C LYS A 63 3.19 3.84 -11.94
N PHE A 64 3.51 3.41 -10.72
CA PHE A 64 2.77 2.37 -10.02
C PHE A 64 1.65 2.95 -9.15
N PHE A 65 0.43 2.88 -9.67
CA PHE A 65 -0.78 3.17 -8.91
C PHE A 65 -1.90 2.30 -9.46
N LEU A 66 -2.34 1.35 -8.62
CA LEU A 66 -3.40 0.40 -8.92
C LEU A 66 -4.65 0.84 -8.18
N GLU A 67 -5.70 1.12 -8.93
CA GLU A 67 -7.04 1.38 -8.40
C GLU A 67 -7.83 0.08 -8.53
N VAL A 68 -8.53 -0.31 -7.47
CA VAL A 68 -9.31 -1.54 -7.42
C VAL A 68 -10.77 -1.18 -7.28
N ASP A 69 -11.53 -1.35 -8.35
CA ASP A 69 -12.97 -1.05 -8.35
C ASP A 69 -13.72 -2.05 -7.45
N LYS A 70 -14.65 -1.54 -6.64
CA LYS A 70 -15.55 -2.29 -5.72
C LYS A 70 -14.88 -3.13 -4.63
N PHE A 71 -13.57 -3.33 -4.66
CA PHE A 71 -12.83 -4.06 -3.64
C PHE A 71 -12.01 -3.12 -2.76
N ARG A 72 -11.71 -3.61 -1.56
CA ARG A 72 -10.95 -2.89 -0.54
C ARG A 72 -9.69 -3.69 -0.24
N PRO A 73 -8.55 -3.37 -0.89
CA PRO A 73 -7.32 -4.13 -0.71
C PRO A 73 -6.80 -3.93 0.72
N HIS A 74 -6.31 -5.02 1.31
CA HIS A 74 -5.80 -5.05 2.68
C HIS A 74 -4.34 -5.57 2.68
N GLN A 75 -4.10 -6.82 3.07
CA GLN A 75 -2.74 -7.38 3.08
C GLN A 75 -2.23 -7.65 1.66
N VAL A 76 -0.93 -7.43 1.47
CA VAL A 76 -0.17 -7.76 0.25
C VAL A 76 0.75 -8.92 0.59
N HIS A 77 0.94 -9.84 -0.36
CA HIS A 77 1.93 -10.90 -0.24
C HIS A 77 2.73 -10.95 -1.53
N LEU A 78 4.05 -10.83 -1.43
CA LEU A 78 4.92 -10.84 -2.60
C LEU A 78 5.35 -12.28 -2.91
N GLU A 79 5.31 -12.63 -4.18
CA GLU A 79 5.79 -13.93 -4.63
C GLU A 79 7.26 -14.12 -4.25
N GLY A 80 7.59 -15.26 -3.64
CA GLY A 80 8.92 -15.55 -3.12
C GLY A 80 9.23 -14.97 -1.72
N GLY A 81 8.21 -14.45 -1.04
CA GLY A 81 8.30 -13.92 0.32
C GLY A 81 8.60 -12.42 0.37
N ASP A 82 8.23 -11.82 1.49
CA ASP A 82 8.33 -10.40 1.82
C ASP A 82 8.78 -10.24 3.28
N ALA A 83 8.76 -9.00 3.79
CA ALA A 83 9.28 -8.67 5.10
C ALA A 83 8.35 -9.10 6.25
N SER A 84 7.11 -9.51 5.96
CA SER A 84 6.14 -9.93 6.98
C SER A 84 5.73 -11.41 6.88
N SER A 85 6.08 -12.09 5.78
CA SER A 85 5.71 -13.49 5.51
C SER A 85 6.61 -14.54 6.17
N ASP A 86 7.90 -14.26 6.30
CA ASP A 86 8.91 -15.26 6.60
C ASP A 86 9.60 -15.00 7.94
N SER A 87 9.97 -16.09 8.63
CA SER A 87 10.82 -16.07 9.82
C SER A 87 12.02 -17.00 9.60
N TYR A 88 13.21 -16.56 10.02
CA TYR A 88 14.48 -17.24 9.73
C TYR A 88 15.14 -17.76 11.02
N CYS A 89 15.81 -18.91 10.94
CA CYS A 89 16.47 -19.56 12.09
C CYS A 89 18.01 -19.51 12.04
N PHE A 90 18.58 -18.83 11.05
CA PHE A 90 20.02 -18.72 10.84
C PHE A 90 20.40 -17.26 10.61
N SER A 91 21.58 -16.87 11.09
CA SER A 91 22.18 -15.53 10.91
C SER A 91 23.00 -15.44 9.64
#